data_AF-A0A8C3IMU2-F1
#
_entry.id   AF-A0A8C3IMU2-F1
#
_cell.length_a   1.000
_cell.length_b   1.000
_cell.length_c   1.000
_cell.angle_alpha   90.00
_cell.angle_beta   90.00
_cell.angle_gamma   90.00
#
_symmetry.space_group_name_H-M   'P 1'
#
loop_
_entity.id
_entity.type
_entity.pdbx_description
1 polymer ?
#
loop_
_entity_poly.entity_id
_entity_poly.type
_entity_poly.pdbx_seq_one_letter_code
_entity_poly.pdbx_strand_id
1 'polypeptide(L)'
;MLPPPLLRAELLHPPAGPAPHYITSARAHSLQVGLLSPARLARAASPLLCPPAPRRRPAPATSCSRACGRVGAAAAEPAKSPPSSPTRVSRLSPPRGPCPPGPPLAGRRMAESEAETPSTPGEFESKYFEYNGVRLPPFCRGKMEEIANFPVRGSDVWIVTYPKSGTGLLQEVVYLVSQGADPDEIGLMNIDEQLPVLEYPQPGLDIIKELTSPRLIKSHLPYRFLPSDLHNGDSKVIYMARNPKDLVVSYYQFHRSLRTMSYRGTFQEFCRRFMNDKLGYGSWFEHVQEFWEHHMDSNVLFLKYEDMHKDLATMVEQLVRFLGVSYDKAQLESMVEHCHQLIDQCCNAEALPVGRGRVGLWKDIFTVSMNEKFDLVYKQKMGKCDLTFDFYL
;
A
#
# COMPACT_ATOMS: atom_id res chain seq x y z
N MET A 1 29.14 28.72 -62.21
CA MET A 1 28.39 27.77 -63.05
C MET A 1 27.48 26.95 -62.14
N LEU A 2 26.25 26.71 -62.58
CA LEU A 2 25.11 26.17 -61.82
C LEU A 2 25.40 24.82 -61.12
N PRO A 3 24.80 24.54 -59.95
CA PRO A 3 24.84 23.22 -59.33
C PRO A 3 23.83 22.23 -59.97
N PRO A 4 24.07 20.91 -59.88
CA PRO A 4 23.27 19.86 -60.52
C PRO A 4 21.96 19.54 -59.76
N PRO A 5 21.00 18.83 -60.39
CA PRO A 5 19.63 18.70 -59.89
C PRO A 5 19.46 17.66 -58.76
N LEU A 6 18.49 17.96 -57.89
CA LEU A 6 18.04 17.15 -56.75
C LEU A 6 17.33 15.86 -57.20
N LEU A 7 17.81 14.71 -56.73
CA LEU A 7 17.04 13.45 -56.73
C LEU A 7 15.99 13.50 -55.60
N ARG A 8 14.71 13.33 -55.96
CA ARG A 8 13.62 13.00 -55.03
C ARG A 8 13.80 11.56 -54.55
N ALA A 9 13.96 11.36 -53.24
CA ALA A 9 13.78 10.06 -52.61
C ALA A 9 12.29 9.89 -52.27
N GLU A 10 11.66 8.88 -52.86
CA GLU A 10 10.33 8.41 -52.47
C GLU A 10 10.40 7.75 -51.09
N LEU A 11 9.58 8.24 -50.16
CA LEU A 11 9.33 7.64 -48.85
C LEU A 11 8.45 6.39 -49.02
N LEU A 12 9.04 5.21 -48.89
CA LEU A 12 8.31 3.96 -48.71
C LEU A 12 7.81 3.88 -47.26
N HIS A 13 6.50 4.01 -47.08
CA HIS A 13 5.79 3.70 -45.83
C HIS A 13 5.77 2.19 -45.59
N PRO A 14 6.08 1.68 -44.38
CA PRO A 14 5.83 0.30 -44.01
C PRO A 14 4.34 0.05 -43.69
N PRO A 15 3.83 -1.18 -43.90
CA PRO A 15 2.41 -1.49 -43.74
C PRO A 15 1.98 -1.50 -42.27
N ALA A 16 0.82 -0.88 -41.99
CA ALA A 16 0.15 -0.89 -40.71
C ALA A 16 -0.41 -2.28 -40.39
N GLY A 17 0.17 -2.95 -39.38
CA GLY A 17 -0.41 -4.13 -38.74
C GLY A 17 -1.35 -3.73 -37.59
N PRO A 18 -2.37 -4.54 -37.26
CA PRO A 18 -3.37 -4.17 -36.26
C PRO A 18 -2.79 -4.22 -34.84
N ALA A 19 -2.98 -3.14 -34.08
CA ALA A 19 -2.65 -3.07 -32.67
C ALA A 19 -3.57 -3.99 -31.84
N PRO A 20 -3.05 -4.69 -30.81
CA PRO A 20 -3.91 -5.48 -29.93
C PRO A 20 -4.72 -4.56 -29.02
N HIS A 21 -6.03 -4.55 -29.21
CA HIS A 21 -6.99 -3.94 -28.30
C HIS A 21 -6.97 -4.69 -26.95
N TYR A 22 -6.38 -4.08 -25.92
CA TYR A 22 -6.63 -4.47 -24.53
C TYR A 22 -7.99 -3.92 -24.09
N ILE A 23 -9.03 -4.75 -24.24
CA ILE A 23 -10.35 -4.48 -23.65
C ILE A 23 -10.30 -4.95 -22.19
N THR A 24 -10.10 -4.02 -21.25
CA THR A 24 -10.43 -4.27 -19.85
C THR A 24 -11.95 -4.15 -19.68
N SER A 25 -12.62 -5.29 -19.64
CA SER A 25 -14.01 -5.39 -19.18
C SER A 25 -14.04 -5.14 -17.66
N ALA A 26 -14.29 -3.89 -17.26
CA ALA A 26 -14.74 -3.57 -15.91
C ALA A 26 -16.27 -3.40 -15.95
N ARG A 27 -16.98 -4.29 -15.26
CA ARG A 27 -18.41 -4.15 -14.99
C ARG A 27 -18.63 -2.89 -14.16
N ALA A 28 -19.33 -1.92 -14.74
CA ALA A 28 -19.89 -0.79 -14.03
C ALA A 28 -20.95 -1.27 -13.03
N HIS A 29 -20.75 -0.99 -11.75
CA HIS A 29 -21.85 -0.78 -10.83
C HIS A 29 -22.12 0.71 -10.78
N SER A 30 -23.22 1.12 -11.41
CA SER A 30 -23.73 2.49 -11.38
C SER A 30 -24.14 2.86 -9.95
N LEU A 31 -23.41 3.78 -9.33
CA LEU A 31 -23.92 4.63 -8.26
C LEU A 31 -24.04 6.04 -8.83
N GLN A 32 -25.28 6.51 -8.84
CA GLN A 32 -25.74 7.70 -9.51
C GLN A 32 -25.37 8.92 -8.66
N VAL A 33 -24.29 9.62 -9.00
CA VAL A 33 -23.94 10.91 -8.39
C VAL A 33 -24.69 12.00 -9.15
N GLY A 34 -25.68 12.59 -8.48
CA GLY A 34 -26.41 13.75 -8.97
C GLY A 34 -25.49 14.97 -9.07
N LEU A 35 -25.50 15.61 -10.24
CA LEU A 35 -24.91 16.92 -10.47
C LEU A 35 -25.56 17.96 -9.55
N LEU A 36 -24.77 18.59 -8.67
CA LEU A 36 -25.13 19.85 -8.02
C LEU A 36 -24.22 20.97 -8.54
N SER A 37 -24.87 22.04 -8.98
CA SER A 37 -24.35 23.23 -9.65
C SER A 37 -23.49 24.12 -8.73
N PRO A 38 -22.47 24.84 -9.25
CA PRO A 38 -21.56 25.65 -8.44
C PRO A 38 -22.16 27.01 -8.09
N ALA A 39 -22.78 27.12 -6.92
CA ALA A 39 -23.08 28.40 -6.30
C ALA A 39 -23.28 28.24 -4.79
N ARG A 40 -22.18 28.35 -4.02
CA ARG A 40 -22.10 28.85 -2.62
C ARG A 40 -20.81 28.35 -1.97
N LEU A 41 -19.74 29.12 -2.10
CA LEU A 41 -18.64 29.14 -1.13
C LEU A 41 -17.89 30.46 -1.31
N ALA A 42 -18.50 31.52 -0.79
CA ALA A 42 -17.84 32.78 -0.52
C ALA A 42 -18.32 33.24 0.85
N ARG A 43 -17.58 32.87 1.90
CA ARG A 43 -17.42 33.66 3.15
C ARG A 43 -16.58 32.91 4.18
N ALA A 44 -15.76 33.70 4.88
CA ALA A 44 -14.81 33.40 5.96
C ALA A 44 -13.44 32.88 5.46
N ALA A 45 -12.29 33.46 5.83
CA ALA A 45 -11.96 34.32 6.96
C ALA A 45 -10.73 35.22 6.71
N SER A 46 -10.68 36.36 7.39
CA SER A 46 -9.47 37.10 7.77
C SER A 46 -9.82 37.98 8.98
N PRO A 47 -8.98 38.01 10.04
CA PRO A 47 -8.95 39.18 10.90
C PRO A 47 -7.53 39.70 11.17
N LEU A 48 -7.37 41.02 11.07
CA LEU A 48 -6.22 41.79 11.56
C LEU A 48 -6.56 42.42 12.92
N LEU A 49 -5.55 42.53 13.79
CA LEU A 49 -5.50 43.25 15.09
C LEU A 49 -5.80 44.77 14.90
N CYS A 50 -6.26 45.61 15.85
CA CYS A 50 -5.92 45.90 17.26
C CYS A 50 -6.86 47.09 17.78
N PRO A 51 -6.71 47.76 18.95
CA PRO A 51 -7.17 47.47 20.34
C PRO A 51 -8.10 48.60 20.97
N PRO A 52 -8.18 48.93 22.30
CA PRO A 52 -9.40 48.71 23.11
C PRO A 52 -9.98 49.89 23.96
N ALA A 53 -11.11 49.60 24.64
CA ALA A 53 -11.66 50.13 25.92
C ALA A 53 -12.61 51.38 25.91
N PRO A 54 -13.44 51.67 26.95
CA PRO A 54 -13.57 51.01 28.27
C PRO A 54 -15.00 50.73 28.84
N ARG A 55 -15.03 49.74 29.75
CA ARG A 55 -15.81 49.53 31.02
C ARG A 55 -17.21 50.16 31.22
N ARG A 56 -18.17 49.31 31.64
CA ARG A 56 -19.03 49.47 32.85
C ARG A 56 -19.71 48.14 33.25
N ARG A 57 -19.68 47.84 34.56
CA ARG A 57 -20.50 46.89 35.36
C ARG A 57 -21.20 47.74 36.45
N PRO A 58 -22.18 47.27 37.27
CA PRO A 58 -22.56 45.87 37.61
C PRO A 58 -24.08 45.53 37.79
N ALA A 59 -24.41 44.22 37.78
CA ALA A 59 -25.28 43.37 38.68
C ALA A 59 -26.68 43.84 39.21
N PRO A 60 -27.52 43.00 39.90
CA PRO A 60 -27.81 41.54 39.83
C PRO A 60 -29.33 41.11 40.00
N ALA A 61 -29.57 39.79 39.81
CA ALA A 61 -30.49 38.85 40.53
C ALA A 61 -32.03 39.01 40.63
N THR A 62 -32.74 37.87 40.43
CA THR A 62 -33.93 37.29 41.14
C THR A 62 -34.40 36.07 40.30
N SER A 63 -34.41 34.80 40.72
CA SER A 63 -35.12 34.03 41.76
C SER A 63 -36.65 33.90 41.59
N CYS A 64 -37.15 32.68 41.33
CA CYS A 64 -38.33 32.02 41.94
C CYS A 64 -38.66 30.72 41.16
N SER A 65 -38.56 29.52 41.75
CA SER A 65 -39.63 28.75 42.44
C SER A 65 -40.69 28.23 41.45
N ARG A 66 -41.20 26.99 41.46
CA ARG A 66 -41.45 26.00 42.52
C ARG A 66 -42.04 24.74 41.81
N ALA A 67 -41.69 23.54 42.32
CA ALA A 67 -42.58 22.43 42.78
C ALA A 67 -43.82 22.00 41.94
N CYS A 68 -44.36 20.77 41.94
CA CYS A 68 -44.11 19.40 42.42
C CYS A 68 -45.31 18.56 41.90
N GLY A 69 -45.19 17.22 41.84
CA GLY A 69 -46.34 16.27 41.77
C GLY A 69 -46.34 15.36 40.53
N ARG A 70 -45.92 14.07 40.54
CA ARG A 70 -46.58 12.85 41.10
C ARG A 70 -48.06 12.75 40.65
N VAL A 71 -48.62 11.68 40.06
CA VAL A 71 -48.45 10.21 40.05
C VAL A 71 -49.24 9.66 38.84
N GLY A 72 -48.95 8.45 38.33
CA GLY A 72 -50.01 7.63 37.71
C GLY A 72 -49.55 6.61 36.67
N ALA A 73 -49.43 5.35 37.09
CA ALA A 73 -49.15 4.18 36.26
C ALA A 73 -50.41 3.67 35.50
N ALA A 74 -50.23 3.01 34.36
CA ALA A 74 -50.97 1.80 33.96
C ALA A 74 -50.41 1.19 32.66
N ALA A 75 -50.33 -0.13 32.66
CA ALA A 75 -49.84 -1.02 31.61
C ALA A 75 -50.90 -1.34 30.53
N ALA A 76 -50.46 -1.83 29.36
CA ALA A 76 -50.92 -3.07 28.70
C ALA A 76 -50.59 -3.09 27.19
N GLU A 77 -49.82 -4.10 26.78
CA GLU A 77 -49.61 -4.67 25.44
C GLU A 77 -50.84 -5.53 25.00
N PRO A 78 -50.82 -6.35 23.92
CA PRO A 78 -50.29 -6.25 22.53
C PRO A 78 -51.30 -6.79 21.46
N ALA A 79 -50.99 -6.70 20.15
CA ALA A 79 -51.60 -7.48 19.03
C ALA A 79 -51.28 -6.78 17.68
N LYS A 80 -51.10 -7.37 16.49
CA LYS A 80 -51.32 -8.70 15.88
C LYS A 80 -50.69 -8.66 14.46
N SER A 81 -50.05 -9.74 14.03
CA SER A 81 -49.91 -10.15 12.61
C SER A 81 -51.20 -10.86 12.14
N PRO A 82 -51.65 -10.79 10.85
CA PRO A 82 -51.35 -11.81 9.81
C PRO A 82 -51.59 -11.27 8.35
N PRO A 83 -51.89 -12.04 7.25
CA PRO A 83 -51.82 -13.49 6.96
C PRO A 83 -51.08 -13.88 5.64
N SER A 84 -51.07 -15.18 5.37
CA SER A 84 -50.43 -15.93 4.27
C SER A 84 -51.38 -16.37 3.12
N SER A 85 -50.76 -16.75 1.97
CA SER A 85 -51.19 -17.69 0.89
C SER A 85 -51.94 -17.10 -0.35
N PRO A 86 -51.88 -17.68 -1.58
CA PRO A 86 -51.76 -19.11 -1.90
C PRO A 86 -50.79 -19.58 -3.03
N THR A 87 -50.78 -20.91 -3.12
CA THR A 87 -50.08 -21.94 -3.90
C THR A 87 -50.10 -21.83 -5.44
N ARG A 88 -49.02 -22.28 -6.10
CA ARG A 88 -49.05 -22.78 -7.49
C ARG A 88 -48.37 -24.16 -7.59
N VAL A 89 -49.14 -25.12 -8.10
CA VAL A 89 -48.78 -26.52 -8.33
C VAL A 89 -47.91 -26.66 -9.58
N SER A 90 -46.84 -27.45 -9.53
CA SER A 90 -46.26 -28.11 -10.72
C SER A 90 -45.53 -29.41 -10.33
N ARG A 91 -45.46 -30.32 -11.30
CA ARG A 91 -45.57 -31.79 -11.18
C ARG A 91 -44.29 -32.50 -10.73
N LEU A 92 -44.47 -33.57 -9.95
CA LEU A 92 -43.45 -34.55 -9.54
C LEU A 92 -43.05 -35.49 -10.69
N SER A 93 -41.75 -35.77 -10.81
CA SER A 93 -41.18 -36.92 -11.52
C SER A 93 -40.45 -37.83 -10.50
N PRO A 94 -40.42 -39.16 -10.69
CA PRO A 94 -40.06 -40.11 -9.64
C PRO A 94 -38.55 -40.19 -9.36
N PRO A 95 -38.13 -40.65 -8.16
CA PRO A 95 -36.72 -40.71 -7.78
C PRO A 95 -35.99 -41.87 -8.48
N ARG A 96 -34.81 -41.58 -9.04
CA ARG A 96 -33.86 -42.62 -9.49
C ARG A 96 -33.04 -43.09 -8.29
N GLY A 97 -33.03 -44.41 -8.08
CA GLY A 97 -32.32 -45.09 -7.00
C GLY A 97 -30.79 -45.01 -7.09
N PRO A 98 -30.09 -45.50 -6.04
CA PRO A 98 -28.64 -45.36 -5.90
C PRO A 98 -27.85 -46.21 -6.91
N CYS A 99 -26.79 -45.62 -7.48
CA CYS A 99 -25.83 -46.31 -8.34
C CYS A 99 -24.92 -47.26 -7.53
N PRO A 100 -24.49 -48.40 -8.12
CA PRO A 100 -23.68 -49.41 -7.44
C PRO A 100 -22.20 -48.98 -7.27
N PRO A 101 -21.47 -49.56 -6.30
CA PRO A 101 -20.09 -49.19 -6.00
C PRO A 101 -19.12 -49.68 -7.09
N GLY A 102 -18.19 -48.79 -7.48
CA GLY A 102 -17.07 -49.11 -8.36
C GLY A 102 -16.01 -49.97 -7.66
N PRO A 103 -15.16 -50.68 -8.43
CA PRO A 103 -14.20 -51.64 -7.90
C PRO A 103 -13.05 -50.96 -7.12
N PRO A 104 -12.39 -51.68 -6.19
CA PRO A 104 -11.41 -51.09 -5.28
C PRO A 104 -10.12 -50.67 -6.00
N LEU A 105 -9.63 -49.48 -5.66
CA LEU A 105 -8.33 -48.96 -6.10
C LEU A 105 -7.20 -49.78 -5.46
N ALA A 106 -6.59 -50.64 -6.27
CA ALA A 106 -5.33 -51.29 -5.94
C ALA A 106 -4.23 -50.23 -5.74
N GLY A 107 -3.54 -50.31 -4.61
CA GLY A 107 -2.44 -49.43 -4.25
C GLY A 107 -1.35 -49.41 -5.32
N ARG A 108 -1.05 -48.22 -5.83
CA ARG A 108 0.22 -47.93 -6.48
C ARG A 108 1.03 -47.02 -5.55
N ARG A 109 2.13 -47.56 -5.02
CA ARG A 109 3.28 -46.75 -4.61
C ARG A 109 3.65 -45.87 -5.80
N MET A 110 3.36 -44.58 -5.72
CA MET A 110 4.00 -43.60 -6.58
C MET A 110 5.33 -43.29 -5.90
N ALA A 111 6.41 -43.86 -6.46
CA ALA A 111 7.74 -43.32 -6.24
C ALA A 111 7.70 -41.85 -6.70
N GLU A 112 8.10 -40.94 -5.82
CA GLU A 112 8.36 -39.55 -6.18
C GLU A 112 9.48 -39.53 -7.21
N SER A 113 9.11 -39.40 -8.49
CA SER A 113 10.07 -38.98 -9.51
C SER A 113 10.21 -37.47 -9.38
N GLU A 114 11.34 -37.02 -8.85
CA GLU A 114 11.82 -35.65 -8.99
C GLU A 114 12.03 -35.35 -10.48
N ALA A 115 10.95 -34.98 -11.16
CA ALA A 115 11.04 -34.37 -12.48
C ALA A 115 11.29 -32.88 -12.24
N GLU A 116 12.57 -32.53 -12.08
CA GLU A 116 13.04 -31.18 -12.39
C GLU A 116 12.52 -30.83 -13.78
N THR A 117 11.61 -29.86 -13.85
CA THR A 117 11.37 -29.15 -15.11
C THR A 117 12.43 -28.05 -15.15
N PRO A 118 13.48 -28.17 -15.97
CA PRO A 118 14.45 -27.10 -16.10
C PRO A 118 13.76 -26.02 -16.91
N SER A 119 13.26 -24.99 -16.22
CA SER A 119 13.15 -23.69 -16.88
C SER A 119 14.59 -23.26 -17.12
N THR A 120 15.01 -23.32 -18.39
CA THR A 120 16.35 -22.92 -18.82
C THR A 120 16.67 -21.53 -18.27
N PRO A 121 17.82 -21.32 -17.60
CA PRO A 121 18.18 -20.03 -16.99
C PRO A 121 18.09 -18.82 -17.95
N GLY A 122 18.31 -19.04 -19.25
CA GLY A 122 18.39 -17.99 -20.28
C GLY A 122 17.06 -17.35 -20.68
N GLU A 123 15.90 -17.99 -20.53
CA GLU A 123 14.62 -17.37 -20.92
C GLU A 123 14.17 -16.27 -19.94
N PHE A 124 14.70 -16.28 -18.71
CA PHE A 124 14.29 -15.37 -17.64
C PHE A 124 15.15 -14.09 -17.56
N GLU A 125 16.35 -14.09 -18.15
CA GLU A 125 17.20 -12.90 -18.27
C GLU A 125 16.55 -11.82 -19.17
N SER A 126 15.68 -12.24 -20.10
CA SER A 126 14.89 -11.32 -20.94
C SER A 126 13.78 -10.55 -20.18
N LYS A 127 13.39 -10.98 -18.97
CA LYS A 127 12.25 -10.41 -18.23
C LYS A 127 12.59 -9.25 -17.29
N TYR A 128 13.86 -9.08 -16.95
CA TYR A 128 14.32 -8.02 -16.06
C TYR A 128 15.29 -7.09 -16.79
N PHE A 129 15.51 -5.93 -16.20
CA PHE A 129 16.49 -4.96 -16.63
C PHE A 129 17.60 -4.93 -15.56
N GLU A 130 18.81 -5.29 -15.94
CA GLU A 130 19.96 -5.19 -15.03
C GLU A 130 20.61 -3.81 -15.15
N TYR A 131 20.79 -3.14 -14.02
CA TYR A 131 21.40 -1.80 -13.94
C TYR A 131 22.35 -1.74 -12.75
N ASN A 132 23.64 -1.51 -13.02
CA ASN A 132 24.71 -1.45 -12.00
C ASN A 132 24.67 -2.62 -10.99
N GLY A 133 24.53 -3.86 -11.50
CA GLY A 133 24.50 -5.09 -10.70
C GLY A 133 23.16 -5.38 -10.01
N VAL A 134 22.13 -4.55 -10.22
CA VAL A 134 20.80 -4.71 -9.61
C VAL A 134 19.79 -5.14 -10.64
N ARG A 135 19.00 -6.15 -10.30
CA ARG A 135 17.86 -6.62 -11.09
C ARG A 135 16.65 -5.70 -10.89
N LEU A 136 16.32 -4.86 -11.86
CA LEU A 136 15.14 -4.00 -11.88
C LEU A 136 14.03 -4.55 -12.77
N PRO A 137 12.76 -4.14 -12.56
CA PRO A 137 11.68 -4.44 -13.50
C PRO A 137 11.95 -3.92 -14.92
N PRO A 138 11.39 -4.55 -15.96
CA PRO A 138 11.65 -4.19 -17.35
C PRO A 138 11.22 -2.76 -17.70
N PHE A 139 10.21 -2.22 -17.01
CA PHE A 139 9.73 -0.84 -17.20
C PHE A 139 10.70 0.24 -16.71
N CYS A 140 11.76 -0.12 -15.98
CA CYS A 140 12.84 0.80 -15.60
C CYS A 140 13.87 0.99 -16.74
N ARG A 141 13.84 0.14 -17.78
CA ARG A 141 14.77 0.25 -18.90
C ARG A 141 14.60 1.60 -19.61
N GLY A 142 15.70 2.30 -19.83
CA GLY A 142 15.74 3.54 -20.60
C GLY A 142 15.37 4.82 -19.86
N LYS A 143 15.02 4.76 -18.55
CA LYS A 143 14.60 5.95 -17.77
C LYS A 143 15.41 6.20 -16.49
N MET A 144 16.49 5.45 -16.25
CA MET A 144 17.28 5.59 -15.01
C MET A 144 17.99 6.94 -14.91
N GLU A 145 18.48 7.47 -16.02
CA GLU A 145 19.06 8.80 -16.07
C GLU A 145 18.00 9.89 -15.84
N GLU A 146 16.80 9.73 -16.37
CA GLU A 146 15.68 10.64 -16.12
C GLU A 146 15.19 10.61 -14.67
N ILE A 147 15.22 9.43 -14.03
CA ILE A 147 14.94 9.28 -12.59
C ILE A 147 16.01 9.96 -11.75
N ALA A 148 17.30 9.75 -12.07
CA ALA A 148 18.39 10.40 -11.36
C ALA A 148 18.28 11.93 -11.44
N ASN A 149 17.90 12.46 -12.61
CA ASN A 149 17.70 13.89 -12.86
C ASN A 149 16.27 14.39 -12.57
N PHE A 150 15.44 13.62 -11.87
CA PHE A 150 14.06 14.04 -11.58
C PHE A 150 14.07 15.26 -10.65
N PRO A 151 13.39 16.37 -11.01
CA PRO A 151 13.44 17.60 -10.22
C PRO A 151 12.67 17.44 -8.91
N VAL A 152 13.41 17.32 -7.81
CA VAL A 152 12.85 17.23 -6.47
C VAL A 152 12.47 18.62 -5.96
N ARG A 153 11.36 18.72 -5.24
CA ARG A 153 10.92 19.96 -4.58
C ARG A 153 11.09 19.81 -3.09
N GLY A 154 11.48 20.88 -2.39
CA GLY A 154 11.66 20.85 -0.93
C GLY A 154 10.40 20.47 -0.14
N SER A 155 9.21 20.63 -0.73
CA SER A 155 7.92 20.23 -0.15
C SER A 155 7.52 18.78 -0.44
N ASP A 156 8.28 18.04 -1.25
CA ASP A 156 7.92 16.66 -1.56
C ASP A 156 8.15 15.76 -0.34
N VAL A 157 7.40 14.67 -0.30
CA VAL A 157 7.58 13.58 0.64
C VAL A 157 7.67 12.29 -0.16
N TRP A 158 8.72 11.53 0.09
CA TRP A 158 9.02 10.29 -0.60
C TRP A 158 8.76 9.12 0.32
N ILE A 159 7.97 8.15 -0.13
CA ILE A 159 7.75 6.88 0.57
C ILE A 159 8.51 5.80 -0.19
N VAL A 160 9.55 5.24 0.42
CA VAL A 160 10.35 4.18 -0.18
C VAL A 160 10.16 2.88 0.57
N THR A 161 9.86 1.81 -0.17
CA THR A 161 9.61 0.49 0.40
C THR A 161 10.17 -0.58 -0.51
N TYR A 162 10.73 -1.66 0.04
CA TYR A 162 10.96 -2.85 -0.78
C TYR A 162 9.62 -3.33 -1.37
N PRO A 163 9.55 -3.71 -2.65
CA PRO A 163 8.28 -3.90 -3.33
C PRO A 163 7.39 -4.94 -2.64
N LYS A 164 6.10 -4.63 -2.53
CA LYS A 164 5.02 -5.47 -1.96
C LYS A 164 5.36 -6.11 -0.60
N SER A 165 6.07 -5.36 0.23
CA SER A 165 6.37 -5.68 1.63
C SER A 165 5.16 -5.71 2.56
N GLY A 166 3.98 -5.32 2.08
CA GLY A 166 2.73 -5.36 2.87
C GLY A 166 2.61 -4.22 3.87
N THR A 167 3.29 -3.09 3.61
CA THR A 167 3.29 -1.88 4.45
C THR A 167 2.15 -0.92 4.13
N GLY A 168 1.05 -1.38 3.49
CA GLY A 168 -0.04 -0.50 3.04
C GLY A 168 -0.63 0.35 4.18
N LEU A 169 -0.88 -0.27 5.34
CA LEU A 169 -1.41 0.42 6.51
C LEU A 169 -0.49 1.52 7.04
N LEU A 170 0.84 1.30 7.04
CA LEU A 170 1.80 2.33 7.44
C LEU A 170 1.86 3.49 6.44
N GLN A 171 1.62 3.21 5.15
CA GLN A 171 1.51 4.27 4.15
C GLN A 171 0.27 5.13 4.40
N GLU A 172 -0.86 4.51 4.77
CA GLU A 172 -2.09 5.23 5.11
C GLU A 172 -1.90 6.12 6.35
N VAL A 173 -1.17 5.63 7.37
CA VAL A 173 -0.76 6.45 8.53
C VAL A 173 0.07 7.65 8.09
N VAL A 174 1.09 7.46 7.25
CA VAL A 174 1.90 8.58 6.72
C VAL A 174 1.05 9.56 5.93
N TYR A 175 0.11 9.07 5.12
CA TYR A 175 -0.80 9.91 4.35
C TYR A 175 -1.67 10.75 5.28
N LEU A 176 -2.32 10.13 6.26
CA LEU A 176 -3.17 10.77 7.26
C LEU A 176 -2.41 11.89 8.00
N VAL A 177 -1.21 11.60 8.50
CA VAL A 177 -0.35 12.58 9.17
C VAL A 177 0.09 13.70 8.22
N SER A 178 0.39 13.39 6.95
CA SER A 178 0.84 14.39 5.97
C SER A 178 -0.25 15.38 5.55
N GLN A 179 -1.51 14.94 5.49
CA GLN A 179 -2.64 15.78 5.09
C GLN A 179 -3.25 16.53 6.28
N GLY A 180 -3.05 16.04 7.51
CA GLY A 180 -3.74 16.55 8.70
C GLY A 180 -5.26 16.43 8.60
N ALA A 181 -5.75 15.47 7.81
CA ALA A 181 -7.16 15.24 7.57
C ALA A 181 -7.75 14.25 8.58
N ASP A 182 -9.08 14.21 8.64
CA ASP A 182 -9.84 13.24 9.42
C ASP A 182 -9.87 11.88 8.68
N PRO A 183 -9.72 10.73 9.37
CA PRO A 183 -9.91 9.41 8.76
C PRO A 183 -11.20 9.25 7.95
N ASP A 184 -12.30 9.88 8.39
CA ASP A 184 -13.59 9.80 7.70
C ASP A 184 -13.60 10.57 6.37
N GLU A 185 -12.78 11.62 6.23
CA GLU A 185 -12.56 12.31 4.95
C GLU A 185 -11.67 11.49 4.02
N ILE A 186 -10.83 10.62 4.59
CA ILE A 186 -9.89 9.81 3.84
C ILE A 186 -10.56 8.53 3.33
N GLY A 187 -11.58 8.00 4.01
CA GLY A 187 -12.17 6.70 3.67
C GLY A 187 -11.11 5.59 3.66
N LEU A 188 -11.52 4.33 3.44
CA LEU A 188 -10.55 3.25 3.17
C LEU A 188 -9.97 3.46 1.75
N MET A 189 -9.11 4.46 1.60
CA MET A 189 -8.47 4.79 0.34
C MET A 189 -7.44 3.69 0.03
N ASN A 190 -7.57 3.07 -1.14
CA ASN A 190 -6.55 2.16 -1.66
C ASN A 190 -5.31 2.97 -2.04
N ILE A 191 -4.45 3.27 -1.06
CA ILE A 191 -3.28 4.13 -1.21
C ILE A 191 -2.31 3.62 -2.29
N ASP A 192 -2.35 2.32 -2.60
CA ASP A 192 -1.59 1.71 -3.68
C ASP A 192 -2.04 2.16 -5.08
N GLU A 193 -3.28 2.63 -5.24
CA GLU A 193 -3.80 3.14 -6.53
C GLU A 193 -3.69 4.66 -6.68
N GLN A 194 -3.54 5.39 -5.58
CA GLN A 194 -3.61 6.85 -5.60
C GLN A 194 -2.24 7.54 -5.58
N LEU A 195 -1.26 6.94 -4.92
CA LEU A 195 0.07 7.54 -4.83
C LEU A 195 0.92 7.14 -6.04
N PRO A 196 1.47 8.10 -6.80
CA PRO A 196 2.28 7.80 -7.97
C PRO A 196 3.58 7.09 -7.56
N VAL A 197 3.88 5.98 -8.21
CA VAL A 197 5.19 5.32 -8.09
C VAL A 197 6.10 5.85 -9.19
N LEU A 198 7.24 6.44 -8.81
CA LEU A 198 8.14 7.18 -9.71
C LEU A 198 8.50 6.39 -10.96
N GLU A 199 8.93 5.15 -10.79
CA GLU A 199 9.45 4.32 -11.88
C GLU A 199 8.38 3.58 -12.70
N TYR A 200 7.12 3.59 -12.26
CA TYR A 200 6.04 2.86 -12.93
C TYR A 200 5.66 3.49 -14.28
N PRO A 201 5.15 2.70 -15.24
CA PRO A 201 4.68 3.22 -16.52
C PRO A 201 3.56 4.25 -16.42
N GLN A 202 2.73 4.15 -15.37
CA GLN A 202 1.62 5.06 -15.11
C GLN A 202 1.70 5.55 -13.66
N PRO A 203 1.48 6.86 -13.39
CA PRO A 203 1.15 7.89 -14.37
C PRO A 203 2.35 8.33 -15.23
N GLY A 204 3.57 7.91 -14.87
CA GLY A 204 4.81 8.24 -15.59
C GLY A 204 5.46 9.54 -15.12
N LEU A 205 6.77 9.68 -15.36
CA LEU A 205 7.59 10.77 -14.82
C LEU A 205 7.04 12.16 -15.17
N ASP A 206 6.61 12.37 -16.41
CA ASP A 206 6.15 13.68 -16.87
C ASP A 206 4.88 14.15 -16.15
N ILE A 207 3.95 13.23 -15.86
CA ILE A 207 2.76 13.59 -15.07
C ILE A 207 3.16 13.93 -13.63
N ILE A 208 4.09 13.17 -13.03
CA ILE A 208 4.55 13.42 -11.65
C ILE A 208 5.29 14.77 -11.54
N LYS A 209 6.00 15.19 -12.60
CA LYS A 209 6.63 16.53 -12.69
C LYS A 209 5.59 17.66 -12.63
N GLU A 210 4.39 17.46 -13.19
CA GLU A 210 3.33 18.47 -13.26
C GLU A 210 2.36 18.46 -12.06
N LEU A 211 2.42 17.46 -11.17
CA LEU A 211 1.56 17.42 -9.98
C LEU A 211 1.77 18.66 -9.09
N THR A 212 0.69 19.15 -8.49
CA THR A 212 0.73 20.27 -7.56
C THR A 212 1.46 19.87 -6.27
N SER A 213 2.27 20.77 -5.72
CA SER A 213 2.86 20.57 -4.39
C SER A 213 1.81 20.71 -3.27
N PRO A 214 1.99 20.04 -2.11
CA PRO A 214 3.05 19.06 -1.82
C PRO A 214 2.79 17.72 -2.52
N ARG A 215 3.84 17.09 -3.08
CA ARG A 215 3.72 15.78 -3.74
C ARG A 215 4.08 14.68 -2.75
N LEU A 216 3.26 13.64 -2.68
CA LEU A 216 3.57 12.40 -1.99
C LEU A 216 3.89 11.32 -3.04
N ILE A 217 5.17 10.95 -3.17
CA ILE A 217 5.68 10.09 -4.25
C ILE A 217 6.19 8.78 -3.66
N LYS A 218 5.86 7.66 -4.29
CA LYS A 218 6.36 6.34 -3.91
C LYS A 218 7.53 5.92 -4.78
N SER A 219 8.43 5.10 -4.24
CA SER A 219 9.36 4.31 -5.03
C SER A 219 9.70 3.00 -4.35
N HIS A 220 10.21 2.04 -5.14
CA HIS A 220 10.77 0.79 -4.65
C HIS A 220 12.26 0.66 -4.98
N LEU A 221 12.89 1.73 -5.47
CA LEU A 221 14.30 1.73 -5.85
C LEU A 221 15.21 1.70 -4.61
N PRO A 222 16.37 0.99 -4.70
CA PRO A 222 17.48 1.18 -3.77
C PRO A 222 17.90 2.65 -3.69
N TYR A 223 18.49 3.06 -2.56
CA TYR A 223 18.78 4.47 -2.27
C TYR A 223 19.64 5.10 -3.38
N ARG A 224 20.72 4.44 -3.82
CA ARG A 224 21.58 4.87 -4.93
C ARG A 224 20.91 5.12 -6.28
N PHE A 225 19.68 4.66 -6.50
CA PHE A 225 18.94 4.90 -7.75
C PHE A 225 17.80 5.90 -7.61
N LEU A 226 17.60 6.46 -6.42
CA LEU A 226 16.70 7.60 -6.23
C LEU A 226 17.23 8.86 -6.93
N PRO A 227 16.38 9.89 -7.15
CA PRO A 227 16.82 11.18 -7.68
C PRO A 227 18.00 11.75 -6.89
N SER A 228 19.00 12.28 -7.60
CA SER A 228 20.28 12.72 -7.01
C SER A 228 20.11 13.85 -5.98
N ASP A 229 19.09 14.69 -6.14
CA ASP A 229 18.73 15.73 -5.16
C ASP A 229 18.47 15.13 -3.76
N LEU A 230 17.88 13.93 -3.67
CA LEU A 230 17.64 13.26 -2.38
C LEU A 230 18.94 12.84 -1.68
N HIS A 231 20.01 12.57 -2.44
CA HIS A 231 21.34 12.27 -1.88
C HIS A 231 22.02 13.52 -1.31
N ASN A 232 21.62 14.70 -1.78
CA ASN A 232 22.16 15.99 -1.32
C ASN A 232 21.43 16.55 -0.09
N GLY A 233 20.46 15.81 0.45
CA GLY A 233 19.67 16.24 1.61
C GLY A 233 18.38 16.98 1.27
N ASP A 234 17.99 17.06 -0.01
CA ASP A 234 16.74 17.72 -0.39
C ASP A 234 15.51 16.89 0.00
N SER A 235 14.38 17.57 0.23
CA SER A 235 13.07 16.97 0.51
C SER A 235 13.09 16.06 1.77
N LYS A 236 12.22 15.05 1.81
CA LYS A 236 11.97 14.14 2.93
C LYS A 236 11.73 12.74 2.40
N VAL A 237 12.49 11.77 2.88
CA VAL A 237 12.44 10.37 2.50
C VAL A 237 12.05 9.54 3.72
N ILE A 238 10.90 8.86 3.64
CA ILE A 238 10.45 7.90 4.64
C ILE A 238 10.69 6.51 4.06
N TYR A 239 11.65 5.78 4.62
CA TYR A 239 11.89 4.39 4.27
C TYR A 239 11.14 3.47 5.24
N MET A 240 10.31 2.57 4.71
CA MET A 240 9.56 1.61 5.53
C MET A 240 10.10 0.20 5.34
N ALA A 241 10.81 -0.27 6.37
CA ALA A 241 11.31 -1.61 6.47
C ALA A 241 10.28 -2.55 7.12
N ARG A 242 10.37 -3.84 6.81
CA ARG A 242 9.62 -4.91 7.46
C ARG A 242 10.53 -6.12 7.59
N ASN A 243 10.32 -6.94 8.62
CA ASN A 243 11.04 -8.20 8.77
C ASN A 243 10.93 -9.03 7.47
N PRO A 244 12.03 -9.63 7.01
CA PRO A 244 12.09 -10.17 5.66
C PRO A 244 11.29 -11.48 5.50
N LYS A 245 10.91 -12.15 6.60
CA LYS A 245 10.11 -13.37 6.56
C LYS A 245 8.64 -13.07 6.24
N ASP A 246 8.02 -12.10 6.92
CA ASP A 246 6.67 -11.67 6.56
C ASP A 246 6.64 -10.97 5.20
N LEU A 247 7.68 -10.17 4.90
CA LEU A 247 7.82 -9.51 3.61
C LEU A 247 7.77 -10.50 2.45
N VAL A 248 8.55 -11.60 2.50
CA VAL A 248 8.56 -12.57 1.39
C VAL A 248 7.22 -13.31 1.25
N VAL A 249 6.49 -13.54 2.35
CA VAL A 249 5.13 -14.08 2.31
C VAL A 249 4.17 -13.10 1.64
N SER A 250 4.19 -11.83 2.04
CA SER A 250 3.38 -10.79 1.41
C SER A 250 3.69 -10.65 -0.08
N TYR A 251 4.97 -10.67 -0.44
CA TYR A 251 5.44 -10.55 -1.82
C TYR A 251 4.95 -11.72 -2.69
N TYR A 252 4.95 -12.94 -2.15
CA TYR A 252 4.41 -14.13 -2.80
C TYR A 252 2.89 -14.07 -2.96
N GLN A 253 2.16 -13.73 -1.89
CA GLN A 253 0.70 -13.64 -1.92
C GLN A 253 0.21 -12.58 -2.92
N PHE A 254 0.90 -11.44 -3.01
CA PHE A 254 0.62 -10.42 -4.02
C PHE A 254 0.79 -10.94 -5.46
N HIS A 255 1.84 -11.72 -5.72
CA HIS A 255 2.03 -12.32 -7.04
C HIS A 255 0.94 -13.34 -7.39
N ARG A 256 0.35 -14.01 -6.39
CA ARG A 256 -0.78 -14.93 -6.60
C ARG A 256 -2.12 -14.25 -6.80
N SER A 257 -2.33 -13.07 -6.19
CA SER A 257 -3.60 -12.34 -6.30
C SER A 257 -3.75 -11.65 -7.65
N LEU A 258 -2.65 -11.24 -8.29
CA LEU A 258 -2.68 -10.63 -9.61
C LEU A 258 -2.76 -11.69 -10.71
N ARG A 259 -3.94 -11.83 -11.33
CA ARG A 259 -4.14 -12.70 -12.51
C ARG A 259 -3.21 -12.38 -13.69
N THR A 260 -2.69 -11.16 -13.74
CA THR A 260 -1.77 -10.66 -14.78
C THR A 260 -0.30 -10.93 -14.46
N MET A 261 0.05 -11.24 -13.21
CA MET A 261 1.43 -11.48 -12.80
C MET A 261 1.76 -12.97 -13.00
N SER A 262 2.82 -13.25 -13.77
CA SER A 262 3.04 -14.57 -14.38
C SER A 262 3.62 -15.64 -13.44
N TYR A 263 3.78 -15.36 -12.14
CA TYR A 263 4.43 -16.31 -11.24
C TYR A 263 3.47 -17.42 -10.82
N ARG A 264 3.73 -18.64 -11.32
CA ARG A 264 2.96 -19.86 -11.01
C ARG A 264 3.72 -20.85 -10.12
N GLY A 265 4.88 -20.47 -9.60
CA GLY A 265 5.70 -21.34 -8.76
C GLY A 265 5.23 -21.43 -7.32
N THR A 266 5.86 -22.32 -6.55
CA THR A 266 5.60 -22.52 -5.12
C THR A 266 6.18 -21.39 -4.28
N PHE A 267 5.75 -21.31 -3.02
CA PHE A 267 6.35 -20.38 -2.05
C PHE A 267 7.81 -20.75 -1.77
N GLN A 268 8.15 -22.04 -1.71
CA GLN A 268 9.51 -22.55 -1.53
C GLN A 268 10.47 -21.96 -2.57
N GLU A 269 10.13 -22.06 -3.86
CA GLU A 269 10.98 -21.53 -4.93
C GLU A 269 11.03 -20.00 -4.90
N PHE A 270 9.94 -19.35 -4.53
CA PHE A 270 9.90 -17.90 -4.41
C PHE A 270 10.83 -17.39 -3.29
N CYS A 271 10.80 -18.07 -2.13
CA CYS A 271 11.70 -17.80 -1.01
C CYS A 271 13.16 -18.08 -1.38
N ARG A 272 13.44 -19.15 -2.15
CA ARG A 272 14.78 -19.42 -2.68
C ARG A 272 15.28 -18.30 -3.59
N ARG A 273 14.41 -17.78 -4.47
CA ARG A 273 14.72 -16.62 -5.33
C ARG A 273 14.96 -15.35 -4.52
N PHE A 274 14.20 -15.12 -3.46
CA PHE A 274 14.42 -14.02 -2.51
C PHE A 274 15.81 -14.11 -1.88
N MET A 275 16.15 -15.27 -1.28
CA MET A 275 17.45 -15.50 -0.62
C MET A 275 18.65 -15.37 -1.58
N ASN A 276 18.45 -15.64 -2.87
CA ASN A 276 19.48 -15.57 -3.91
C ASN A 276 19.47 -14.24 -4.71
N ASP A 277 18.79 -13.20 -4.22
CA ASP A 277 18.72 -11.86 -4.83
C ASP A 277 18.16 -11.86 -6.27
N LYS A 278 17.27 -12.80 -6.60
CA LYS A 278 16.73 -12.98 -7.96
C LYS A 278 15.36 -12.35 -8.17
N LEU A 279 14.92 -11.48 -7.26
CA LEU A 279 13.66 -10.73 -7.38
C LEU A 279 13.90 -9.37 -8.05
N GLY A 280 12.81 -8.71 -8.45
CA GLY A 280 12.89 -7.33 -8.92
C GLY A 280 13.26 -6.41 -7.76
N TYR A 281 14.01 -5.35 -8.08
CA TYR A 281 14.66 -4.43 -7.14
C TYR A 281 15.85 -5.02 -6.36
N GLY A 282 16.35 -6.18 -6.78
CA GLY A 282 17.63 -6.74 -6.33
C GLY A 282 17.57 -7.46 -4.99
N SER A 283 18.66 -7.32 -4.22
CA SER A 283 18.77 -7.92 -2.88
C SER A 283 18.00 -7.09 -1.87
N TRP A 284 17.07 -7.71 -1.12
CA TRP A 284 16.46 -7.06 0.03
C TRP A 284 17.50 -6.66 1.08
N PHE A 285 18.55 -7.47 1.25
CA PHE A 285 19.58 -7.24 2.24
C PHE A 285 20.38 -5.97 1.93
N GLU A 286 20.82 -5.80 0.69
CA GLU A 286 21.50 -4.57 0.26
C GLU A 286 20.54 -3.39 0.34
N HIS A 287 19.31 -3.56 -0.15
CA HIS A 287 18.31 -2.50 -0.16
C HIS A 287 18.04 -1.96 1.24
N VAL A 288 17.84 -2.82 2.24
CA VAL A 288 17.54 -2.37 3.60
C VAL A 288 18.76 -1.81 4.31
N GLN A 289 19.95 -2.40 4.08
CA GLN A 289 21.20 -1.93 4.69
C GLN A 289 21.60 -0.56 4.16
N GLU A 290 21.40 -0.29 2.87
CA GLU A 290 21.72 1.01 2.28
C GLU A 290 20.88 2.14 2.93
N PHE A 291 19.56 1.97 3.03
CA PHE A 291 18.73 2.96 3.75
C PHE A 291 19.05 3.02 5.25
N TRP A 292 19.53 1.92 5.84
CA TRP A 292 19.99 1.92 7.23
C TRP A 292 21.31 2.68 7.39
N GLU A 293 22.23 2.67 6.43
CA GLU A 293 23.44 3.50 6.49
C GLU A 293 23.10 5.00 6.49
N HIS A 294 22.01 5.38 5.81
CA HIS A 294 21.52 6.75 5.68
C HIS A 294 20.47 7.15 6.74
N HIS A 295 20.12 6.29 7.70
CA HIS A 295 19.01 6.54 8.64
C HIS A 295 19.20 7.74 9.58
N MET A 296 20.43 8.29 9.65
CA MET A 296 20.79 9.45 10.47
C MET A 296 20.86 10.75 9.63
N ASP A 297 20.67 10.66 8.32
CA ASP A 297 20.63 11.83 7.45
C ASP A 297 19.37 12.66 7.75
N SER A 298 19.50 13.99 7.69
CA SER A 298 18.42 14.89 8.09
C SER A 298 17.14 14.77 7.26
N ASN A 299 17.25 14.29 6.02
CA ASN A 299 16.13 14.08 5.11
C ASN A 299 15.67 12.63 5.03
N VAL A 300 16.18 11.71 5.87
CA VAL A 300 15.79 10.30 5.89
C VAL A 300 15.18 9.92 7.23
N LEU A 301 13.98 9.35 7.20
CA LEU A 301 13.33 8.72 8.35
C LEU A 301 13.18 7.22 8.06
N PHE A 302 13.87 6.41 8.85
CA PHE A 302 13.78 4.96 8.78
C PHE A 302 12.73 4.44 9.76
N LEU A 303 11.67 3.82 9.25
CA LEU A 303 10.60 3.22 10.04
C LEU A 303 10.58 1.71 9.89
N LYS A 304 10.24 1.00 10.96
CA LYS A 304 9.93 -0.43 10.92
C LYS A 304 8.42 -0.62 11.02
N TYR A 305 7.89 -1.45 10.15
CA TYR A 305 6.46 -1.77 10.12
C TYR A 305 5.96 -2.35 11.44
N GLU A 306 6.79 -3.12 12.14
CA GLU A 306 6.44 -3.75 13.41
C GLU A 306 6.33 -2.74 14.56
N ASP A 307 7.11 -1.66 14.53
CA ASP A 307 7.08 -0.63 15.58
C ASP A 307 5.74 0.13 15.58
N MET A 308 5.06 0.21 14.42
CA MET A 308 3.73 0.83 14.30
C MET A 308 2.69 0.14 15.20
N HIS A 309 2.80 -1.19 15.34
CA HIS A 309 1.88 -1.99 16.15
C HIS A 309 2.29 -2.03 17.64
N LYS A 310 3.55 -1.72 17.95
CA LYS A 310 4.06 -1.69 19.33
C LYS A 310 3.83 -0.35 20.02
N ASP A 311 4.13 0.73 19.32
CA ASP A 311 4.08 2.09 19.84
C ASP A 311 3.77 3.09 18.71
N LEU A 312 2.49 3.12 18.35
CA LEU A 312 1.98 4.02 17.31
C LEU A 312 2.17 5.49 17.69
N ALA A 313 1.99 5.84 18.97
CA ALA A 313 2.08 7.22 19.44
C ALA A 313 3.48 7.81 19.18
N THR A 314 4.53 7.10 19.57
CA THR A 314 5.91 7.53 19.31
C THR A 314 6.20 7.64 17.81
N MET A 315 5.69 6.70 17.00
CA MET A 315 5.86 6.76 15.54
C MET A 315 5.17 7.98 14.91
N VAL A 316 3.93 8.28 15.32
CA VAL A 316 3.19 9.46 14.84
C VAL A 316 3.91 10.75 15.25
N GLU A 317 4.42 10.84 16.48
CA GLU A 317 5.23 11.98 16.91
C GLU A 317 6.50 12.18 16.06
N GLN A 318 7.20 11.09 15.76
CA GLN A 318 8.36 11.11 14.87
C GLN A 318 8.00 11.59 13.47
N LEU A 319 6.89 11.09 12.91
CA LEU A 319 6.38 11.50 11.60
C LEU A 319 6.02 12.98 11.57
N VAL A 320 5.26 13.49 12.55
CA VAL A 320 4.87 14.90 12.64
C VAL A 320 6.11 15.79 12.70
N ARG A 321 7.09 15.44 13.53
CA ARG A 321 8.36 16.18 13.67
C ARG A 321 9.15 16.18 12.36
N PHE A 322 9.32 15.02 11.74
CA PHE A 322 10.07 14.87 10.49
C PHE A 322 9.39 15.60 9.32
N LEU A 323 8.07 15.46 9.20
CA LEU A 323 7.26 16.15 8.19
C LEU A 323 7.13 17.66 8.48
N GLY A 324 7.57 18.13 9.65
CA GLY A 324 7.55 19.56 10.00
C GLY A 324 6.12 20.09 10.13
N VAL A 325 5.17 19.21 10.42
CA VAL A 325 3.77 19.57 10.65
C VAL A 325 3.66 20.07 12.08
N SER A 326 3.02 21.23 12.27
CA SER A 326 2.83 21.81 13.60
C SER A 326 1.49 21.38 14.16
N TYR A 327 1.51 20.51 15.17
CA TYR A 327 0.34 20.16 15.96
C TYR A 327 0.50 20.69 17.38
N ASP A 328 -0.60 21.23 17.92
CA ASP A 328 -0.73 21.35 19.37
C ASP A 328 -0.96 19.98 20.02
N LYS A 329 -0.94 19.93 21.35
CA LYS A 329 -1.08 18.69 22.10
C LYS A 329 -2.41 17.97 21.79
N ALA A 330 -3.51 18.71 21.67
CA ALA A 330 -4.83 18.11 21.42
C ALA A 330 -4.93 17.57 19.98
N GLN A 331 -4.36 18.29 19.00
CA GLN A 331 -4.28 17.85 17.62
C GLN A 331 -3.43 16.57 17.48
N LEU A 332 -2.29 16.51 18.18
CA LEU A 332 -1.44 15.31 18.17
C LEU A 332 -2.15 14.11 18.82
N GLU A 333 -2.77 14.30 19.99
CA GLU A 333 -3.56 13.25 20.65
C GLU A 333 -4.71 12.75 19.76
N SER A 334 -5.43 13.66 19.10
CA SER A 334 -6.48 13.32 18.14
C SER A 334 -5.93 12.57 16.92
N MET A 335 -4.76 12.96 16.40
CA MET A 335 -4.14 12.29 15.26
C MET A 335 -3.70 10.86 15.61
N VAL A 336 -3.15 10.65 16.81
CA VAL A 336 -2.78 9.31 17.30
C VAL A 336 -4.02 8.43 17.41
N GLU A 337 -5.12 8.95 17.98
CA GLU A 337 -6.40 8.25 18.08
C GLU A 337 -6.96 7.87 16.69
N HIS A 338 -6.92 8.81 15.74
CA HIS A 338 -7.31 8.57 14.36
C HIS A 338 -6.49 7.48 13.67
N CYS A 339 -5.17 7.45 13.91
CA CYS A 339 -4.30 6.39 13.40
C CYS A 339 -4.64 5.03 14.05
N HIS A 340 -4.95 5.00 15.36
CA HIS A 340 -5.39 3.78 16.04
C HIS A 340 -6.69 3.25 15.43
N GLN A 341 -7.68 4.10 15.22
CA GLN A 341 -8.96 3.70 14.62
C GLN A 341 -8.79 3.11 13.22
N LEU A 342 -7.93 3.70 12.39
CA LEU A 342 -7.58 3.18 11.07
C LEU A 342 -6.97 1.77 11.16
N ILE A 343 -6.02 1.58 12.09
CA ILE A 343 -5.35 0.28 12.29
C ILE A 343 -6.36 -0.76 12.81
N ASP A 344 -7.18 -0.41 13.79
CA ASP A 344 -8.15 -1.32 14.42
C ASP A 344 -9.21 -1.80 13.43
N GLN A 345 -9.65 -0.95 12.49
CA GLN A 345 -10.54 -1.36 11.40
C GLN A 345 -9.95 -2.47 10.51
N CYS A 346 -8.62 -2.55 10.45
CA CYS A 346 -7.90 -3.55 9.68
C CYS A 346 -7.48 -4.77 10.52
N CYS A 347 -7.58 -4.70 11.85
CA CYS A 347 -7.06 -5.72 12.76
C CYS A 347 -8.06 -6.85 13.08
N ASN A 348 -7.52 -8.05 13.34
CA ASN A 348 -8.27 -9.18 13.87
C ASN A 348 -8.29 -9.17 15.42
N ALA A 349 -8.83 -10.22 16.03
CA ALA A 349 -8.86 -10.39 17.49
C ALA A 349 -7.47 -10.43 18.18
N GLU A 350 -6.38 -10.54 17.42
CA GLU A 350 -4.99 -10.48 17.92
C GLU A 350 -4.41 -9.06 17.83
N ALA A 351 -5.23 -8.04 17.51
CA ALA A 351 -4.82 -6.66 17.28
C ALA A 351 -3.75 -6.52 16.16
N LEU A 352 -3.77 -7.43 15.18
CA LEU A 352 -2.90 -7.38 14.01
C LEU A 352 -3.70 -7.34 12.71
N PRO A 353 -3.20 -6.67 11.65
CA PRO A 353 -3.94 -6.55 10.41
C PRO A 353 -4.26 -7.92 9.80
N VAL A 354 -5.47 -8.10 9.27
CA VAL A 354 -5.86 -9.34 8.59
C VAL A 354 -5.06 -9.50 7.29
N GLY A 355 -4.57 -10.71 7.05
CA GLY A 355 -3.91 -11.06 5.79
C GLY A 355 -2.48 -10.56 5.69
N ARG A 356 -2.12 -9.89 4.57
CA ARG A 356 -0.72 -9.55 4.24
C ARG A 356 -0.04 -8.61 5.25
N GLY A 357 -0.81 -7.87 6.04
CA GLY A 357 -0.28 -6.95 7.07
C GLY A 357 0.01 -7.60 8.42
N ARG A 358 -0.35 -8.86 8.66
CA ARG A 358 -0.13 -9.49 9.97
C ARG A 358 1.37 -9.69 10.26
N VAL A 359 1.84 -9.26 11.43
CA VAL A 359 3.20 -9.54 11.90
C VAL A 359 3.28 -10.97 12.44
N GLY A 360 4.28 -11.74 12.05
CA GLY A 360 4.43 -13.15 12.40
C GLY A 360 3.65 -14.13 11.51
N LEU A 361 3.03 -13.66 10.41
CA LEU A 361 2.36 -14.51 9.43
C LEU A 361 3.27 -15.60 8.87
N TRP A 362 4.57 -15.32 8.75
CA TRP A 362 5.55 -16.27 8.26
C TRP A 362 5.58 -17.60 9.05
N LYS A 363 5.24 -17.60 10.35
CA LYS A 363 5.22 -18.83 11.16
C LYS A 363 4.23 -19.88 10.65
N ASP A 364 3.13 -19.43 10.03
CA ASP A 364 2.09 -20.32 9.49
C ASP A 364 2.45 -20.88 8.10
N ILE A 365 3.44 -20.28 7.44
CA ILE A 365 3.76 -20.54 6.03
C ILE A 365 5.13 -21.22 5.88
N PHE A 366 6.12 -20.84 6.68
CA PHE A 366 7.45 -21.43 6.62
C PHE A 366 7.44 -22.83 7.22
N THR A 367 8.01 -23.80 6.51
CA THR A 367 8.40 -25.07 7.13
C THR A 367 9.63 -24.85 8.01
N VAL A 368 9.86 -25.75 8.97
CA VAL A 368 11.05 -25.73 9.84
C VAL A 368 12.34 -25.67 9.01
N SER A 369 12.46 -26.53 7.99
CA SER A 369 13.65 -26.58 7.13
C SER A 369 13.83 -25.34 6.24
N MET A 370 12.74 -24.68 5.84
CA MET A 370 12.84 -23.39 5.14
C MET A 370 13.33 -22.30 6.08
N ASN A 371 12.81 -22.28 7.31
CA ASN A 371 13.20 -21.30 8.31
C ASN A 371 14.69 -21.39 8.66
N GLU A 372 15.19 -22.60 8.92
CA GLU A 372 16.61 -22.82 9.22
C GLU A 372 17.53 -22.34 8.09
N LYS A 373 17.18 -22.66 6.83
CA LYS A 373 17.94 -22.19 5.66
C LYS A 373 17.89 -20.67 5.54
N PHE A 374 16.73 -20.07 5.77
CA PHE A 374 16.55 -18.63 5.73
C PHE A 374 17.39 -17.94 6.79
N ASP A 375 17.38 -18.43 8.03
CA ASP A 375 18.13 -17.85 9.15
C ASP A 375 19.65 -17.87 8.90
N LEU A 376 20.16 -18.93 8.28
CA LEU A 376 21.57 -19.01 7.86
C LEU A 376 21.92 -17.95 6.81
N VAL A 377 21.10 -17.82 5.75
CA VAL A 377 21.32 -16.80 4.70
C VAL A 377 21.18 -15.39 5.29
N TYR A 378 20.18 -15.17 6.13
CA TYR A 378 19.94 -13.88 6.78
C TYR A 378 21.14 -13.45 7.63
N LYS A 379 21.63 -14.34 8.50
CA LYS A 379 22.80 -14.05 9.33
C LYS A 379 24.04 -13.76 8.49
N GLN A 380 24.25 -14.51 7.40
CA GLN A 380 25.39 -14.29 6.50
C GLN A 380 25.30 -12.93 5.79
N LYS A 381 24.12 -12.56 5.26
CA LYS A 381 23.94 -11.37 4.43
C LYS A 381 23.73 -10.07 5.20
N MET A 382 23.18 -10.15 6.41
CA MET A 382 23.14 -8.99 7.31
C MET A 382 24.52 -8.72 7.93
N GLY A 383 25.40 -9.73 7.96
CA GLY A 383 26.81 -9.55 8.32
C GLY A 383 27.01 -8.86 9.66
N LYS A 384 27.57 -7.65 9.62
CA LYS A 384 27.83 -6.80 10.79
C LYS A 384 26.82 -5.67 10.98
N CYS A 385 25.79 -5.59 10.14
CA CYS A 385 24.72 -4.61 10.27
C CYS A 385 24.02 -4.80 11.62
N ASP A 386 23.85 -3.70 12.35
CA ASP A 386 23.20 -3.65 13.66
C ASP A 386 21.67 -3.49 13.59
N LEU A 387 21.12 -3.40 12.37
CA LEU A 387 19.68 -3.40 12.14
C LEU A 387 19.05 -4.72 12.59
N THR A 388 18.07 -4.61 13.48
CA THR A 388 17.26 -5.73 13.98
C THR A 388 15.77 -5.54 13.63
N PHE A 389 15.04 -6.65 13.58
CA PHE A 389 13.60 -6.68 13.32
C PHE A 389 12.88 -7.54 14.34
N ASP A 390 11.65 -7.17 14.65
CA ASP A 390 10.71 -8.04 15.32
C ASP A 390 10.08 -8.99 14.31
N PHE A 391 10.17 -10.29 14.58
CA PHE A 391 9.59 -11.31 13.70
C PHE A 391 8.19 -11.74 14.16
N TYR A 392 7.72 -11.26 15.30
CA TYR A 392 6.38 -11.50 15.84
C TYR A 392 6.12 -10.46 16.94
N LEU A 393 4.84 -10.22 17.24
CA LEU A 393 4.39 -9.34 18.32
C LEU A 393 3.61 -10.13 19.36
#